data_AF-A0A2W4MHX9-F1
#
_entry.id   AF-A0A2W4MHX9-F1
#
_cell.length_a   1.000
_cell.length_b   1.000
_cell.length_c   1.000
_cell.angle_alpha   90.00
_cell.angle_beta   90.00
_cell.angle_gamma   90.00
#
_symmetry.space_group_name_H-M   'P 1'
#
loop_
_entity.id
_entity.type
_entity.pdbx_description
1 polymer ?
#
loop_
_entity_poly.entity_id
_entity_poly.type
_entity_poly.pdbx_seq_one_letter_code
_entity_poly.pdbx_strand_id
1 'polypeptide(L)'
;MTLDQAIADLTARIKGASPNAVVRVQRRSAEEAAIRAYAPAEDEEAIKSATQELTLKLLTDEGLDVQVLVYDIATSLPPEQS
;
A
#
# COMPACT_ATOMS: atom_id res chain seq x y z
N MET A 1 -10.10 9.16 10.34
CA MET A 1 -9.25 7.96 10.56
C MET A 1 -7.84 8.45 10.94
N THR A 2 -7.02 7.71 11.71
CA THR A 2 -5.60 8.10 11.89
C THR A 2 -4.72 7.53 10.76
N LEU A 3 -3.53 8.09 10.54
CA LEU A 3 -2.56 7.57 9.57
C LEU A 3 -2.21 6.09 9.83
N ASP A 4 -2.04 5.69 11.10
CA ASP A 4 -1.77 4.30 11.47
C ASP A 4 -2.95 3.37 11.11
N GLN A 5 -4.17 3.82 11.34
CA GLN A 5 -5.37 3.05 10.96
C GLN A 5 -5.48 2.93 9.44
N ALA A 6 -5.23 4.01 8.70
CA ALA A 6 -5.26 4.03 7.24
C ALA A 6 -4.21 3.06 6.65
N ILE A 7 -2.98 3.08 7.16
CA ILE A 7 -1.92 2.15 6.77
C ILE A 7 -2.33 0.70 7.06
N ALA A 8 -2.92 0.44 8.23
CA ALA A 8 -3.35 -0.91 8.61
C ALA A 8 -4.46 -1.45 7.69
N ASP A 9 -5.47 -0.64 7.37
CA ASP A 9 -6.57 -1.02 6.46
C ASP A 9 -6.05 -1.26 5.04
N LEU A 10 -5.25 -0.34 4.50
CA LEU A 10 -4.63 -0.52 3.17
C LEU A 10 -3.73 -1.77 3.12
N THR A 11 -2.96 -2.04 4.17
CA THR A 11 -2.13 -3.26 4.26
C THR A 11 -3.00 -4.51 4.27
N ALA A 12 -4.10 -4.52 5.02
CA ALA A 12 -5.04 -5.64 5.06
C ALA A 12 -5.68 -5.90 3.68
N ARG A 13 -6.08 -4.84 2.97
CA ARG A 13 -6.62 -4.92 1.60
C ARG A 13 -5.61 -5.46 0.60
N ILE A 14 -4.37 -4.97 0.66
CA ILE A 14 -3.27 -5.48 -0.17
C ILE A 14 -3.09 -6.98 0.09
N LYS A 15 -3.05 -7.41 1.35
CA LYS A 15 -2.89 -8.82 1.72
C LYS A 15 -4.10 -9.69 1.39
N GLY A 16 -5.29 -9.11 1.39
CA GLY A 16 -6.51 -9.79 0.94
C GLY A 16 -6.51 -10.04 -0.57
N ALA A 17 -6.01 -9.10 -1.36
CA ALA A 17 -5.87 -9.22 -2.81
C ALA A 17 -4.67 -10.10 -3.21
N SER A 18 -3.56 -10.02 -2.48
CA SER A 18 -2.34 -10.80 -2.71
C SER A 18 -1.73 -11.26 -1.39
N PRO A 19 -2.01 -12.50 -0.95
CA PRO A 19 -1.48 -13.03 0.31
C PRO A 19 0.06 -13.01 0.37
N ASN A 20 0.70 -13.23 -0.78
CA ASN A 20 2.16 -13.30 -0.94
C ASN A 20 2.83 -11.93 -1.11
N ALA A 21 2.07 -10.83 -1.20
CA ALA A 21 2.66 -9.52 -1.40
C ALA A 21 3.56 -9.10 -0.22
N VAL A 22 4.78 -8.65 -0.47
CA VAL A 22 5.62 -8.04 0.56
C VAL A 22 5.26 -6.57 0.65
N VAL A 23 4.89 -6.09 1.84
CA VAL A 23 4.47 -4.69 2.06
C VAL A 23 5.54 -3.96 2.84
N ARG A 24 6.02 -2.84 2.30
CA ARG A 24 6.96 -1.93 2.99
C ARG A 24 6.33 -0.55 3.11
N VAL A 25 6.25 -0.04 4.33
CA VAL A 25 5.65 1.27 4.60
C VAL A 25 6.75 2.28 4.91
N GLN A 26 6.69 3.44 4.28
CA GLN A 26 7.55 4.58 4.55
C GLN A 26 6.69 5.76 4.99
N ARG A 27 6.69 6.04 6.29
CA ARG A 27 6.05 7.24 6.85
C ARG A 27 6.89 8.47 6.54
N ARG A 28 6.25 9.56 6.13
CA ARG A 28 6.88 10.85 5.82
C ARG A 28 6.54 11.90 6.86
N SER A 29 5.29 11.95 7.31
CA SER A 29 4.81 12.89 8.33
C SER A 29 3.70 12.25 9.18
N ALA A 30 2.95 13.06 9.92
CA ALA A 30 1.75 12.63 10.64
C ALA A 30 0.56 12.38 9.70
N GLU A 31 0.53 13.02 8.52
CA GLU A 31 -0.53 12.88 7.53
C GLU A 31 -0.10 12.14 6.25
N GLU A 32 1.19 11.89 6.04
CA GLU A 32 1.72 11.35 4.78
C GLU A 32 2.49 10.03 4.95
N ALA A 33 2.17 9.04 4.09
CA ALA A 33 2.90 7.79 3.99
C ALA A 33 2.87 7.18 2.57
N ALA A 34 3.92 6.45 2.22
CA ALA A 34 3.97 5.62 1.02
C ALA A 34 4.02 4.14 1.39
N ILE A 35 3.14 3.34 0.80
CA ILE A 35 3.08 1.90 0.92
C ILE A 35 3.59 1.30 -0.39
N ARG A 36 4.69 0.56 -0.34
CA ARG A 36 5.20 -0.23 -1.46
C ARG A 36 4.76 -1.67 -1.30
N ALA A 37 3.91 -2.14 -2.21
CA ALA A 37 3.47 -3.52 -2.30
C ALA A 37 4.24 -4.22 -3.41
N TYR A 38 5.04 -5.21 -3.06
CA TYR A 38 5.73 -6.08 -4.02
C TYR A 38 4.92 -7.36 -4.16
N ALA A 39 4.26 -7.57 -5.30
CA ALA A 39 3.31 -8.66 -5.50
C ALA A 39 3.61 -9.42 -6.80
N PRO A 40 3.11 -10.65 -6.97
CA PRO A 40 3.07 -11.29 -8.28
C PRO A 40 2.41 -10.37 -9.32
N ALA A 41 2.94 -10.33 -10.54
CA ALA A 41 2.43 -9.45 -11.59
C ALA A 41 0.93 -9.65 -11.89
N GLU A 42 0.41 -10.87 -11.72
CA GLU A 42 -1.02 -11.20 -11.88
C GLU A 42 -1.93 -10.55 -10.82
N ASP A 43 -1.39 -10.20 -9.65
CA ASP A 43 -2.15 -9.59 -8.55
C ASP A 43 -2.14 -8.06 -8.60
N GLU A 44 -1.37 -7.45 -9.52
CA GLU A 44 -1.16 -5.99 -9.55
C GLU A 44 -2.48 -5.21 -9.68
N GLU A 45 -3.33 -5.61 -10.62
CA GLU A 45 -4.64 -4.97 -10.85
C GLU A 45 -5.56 -5.16 -9.64
N ALA A 46 -5.59 -6.37 -9.05
CA ALA A 46 -6.41 -6.67 -7.89
C ALA A 46 -6.05 -5.77 -6.68
N ILE A 47 -4.75 -5.55 -6.44
CA ILE A 47 -4.30 -4.65 -5.37
C ILE A 47 -4.70 -3.20 -5.66
N LYS A 48 -4.52 -2.72 -6.89
CA LYS A 48 -4.91 -1.36 -7.28
C LYS A 48 -6.41 -1.15 -7.08
N SER A 49 -7.25 -2.05 -7.60
CA SER A 49 -8.70 -1.98 -7.44
C SER A 49 -9.13 -2.02 -5.97
N ALA A 50 -8.48 -2.84 -5.13
CA ALA A 50 -8.81 -2.95 -3.72
C ALA A 50 -8.47 -1.70 -2.88
N THR A 51 -7.52 -0.89 -3.35
CA THR A 51 -6.96 0.23 -2.57
C THR A 51 -7.32 1.61 -3.10
N GLN A 52 -7.59 1.74 -4.41
CA GLN A 52 -7.76 3.03 -5.09
C GLN A 52 -8.84 3.91 -4.44
N GLU A 53 -10.05 3.39 -4.22
CA GLU A 53 -11.14 4.16 -3.62
C GLU A 53 -10.77 4.69 -2.23
N LEU A 54 -10.16 3.85 -1.39
CA LEU A 54 -9.78 4.25 -0.04
C LEU A 54 -8.68 5.31 -0.06
N THR A 55 -7.67 5.17 -0.92
CA THR A 55 -6.60 6.19 -1.05
C THR A 55 -7.15 7.55 -1.47
N LEU A 56 -8.13 7.59 -2.38
CA LEU A 56 -8.79 8.83 -2.77
C LEU A 56 -9.59 9.44 -1.61
N LYS A 57 -10.38 8.61 -0.92
CA LYS A 57 -11.20 9.07 0.22
C LYS A 57 -10.35 9.63 1.36
N LEU A 58 -9.23 8.97 1.67
CA LEU A 58 -8.28 9.44 2.68
C LEU A 58 -7.73 10.83 2.33
N LEU A 59 -7.40 11.06 1.06
CA LEU A 59 -6.90 12.34 0.60
C LEU A 59 -7.98 13.43 0.61
N THR A 60 -9.18 13.14 0.10
CA THR A 60 -10.23 14.16 -0.08
C THR A 60 -10.98 14.51 1.20
N ASP A 61 -11.25 13.52 2.05
CA ASP A 61 -12.17 13.69 3.18
C ASP A 61 -11.42 13.85 4.51
N GLU A 62 -10.23 13.26 4.61
CA GLU A 62 -9.47 13.14 5.87
C GLU A 62 -8.13 13.90 5.81
N GLY A 63 -7.72 14.40 4.65
CA GLY A 63 -6.45 15.10 4.46
C GLY A 63 -5.21 14.21 4.63
N LEU A 64 -5.38 12.89 4.56
CA LEU A 64 -4.30 11.91 4.68
C LEU A 64 -3.79 11.50 3.30
N ASP A 65 -2.53 11.83 2.99
CA ASP A 65 -1.87 11.44 1.74
C ASP A 65 -1.19 10.07 1.92
N VAL A 66 -1.96 9.00 1.66
CA VAL A 66 -1.43 7.64 1.69
C VAL A 66 -1.40 7.05 0.29
N GLN A 67 -0.19 6.86 -0.23
CA GLN A 67 0.02 6.35 -1.59
C GLN A 67 0.31 4.86 -1.57
N VAL A 68 -0.34 4.11 -2.46
CA VAL A 68 -0.06 2.68 -2.69
C VAL A 68 0.65 2.52 -4.04
N LEU A 69 1.88 2.03 -3.98
CA LEU A 69 2.73 1.76 -5.14
C LEU A 69 2.89 0.24 -5.27
N VAL A 70 2.43 -0.31 -6.38
CA VAL A 70 2.51 -1.76 -6.63
C VAL A 70 3.66 -2.03 -7.60
N TYR A 71 4.49 -3.00 -7.25
CA TYR A 71 5.64 -3.44 -8.04
C TYR A 71 5.62 -4.96 -8.18
N ASP A 72 6.18 -5.46 -9.28
CA ASP A 72 6.40 -6.89 -9.45
C ASP A 72 7.48 -7.39 -8.48
N ILE A 73 7.11 -8.36 -7.64
CA ILE A 73 7.98 -8.97 -6.64
C ILE A 73 9.21 -9.65 -7.27
N ALA A 74 9.08 -10.21 -8.48
CA ALA A 74 10.16 -10.96 -9.12
C ALA A 74 11.31 -10.05 -9.60
N THR A 75 11.01 -8.79 -9.89
CA THR A 75 11.95 -7.86 -10.54
C THR A 75 12.32 -6.66 -9.68
N SER A 76 11.49 -6.32 -8.69
CA SER A 76 11.57 -5.03 -7.98
C SER A 76 11.76 -5.15 -6.47
N LEU A 77 11.63 -6.34 -5.88
CA LEU A 77 11.82 -6.52 -4.44
C LEU A 77 13.29 -6.26 -4.06
N PRO A 78 13.60 -5.20 -3.29
CA PRO A 78 14.97 -4.93 -2.87
C PRO A 78 15.42 -6.00 -1.87
N PRO A 79 16.72 -6.37 -1.86
CA PRO A 79 17.24 -7.27 -0.84
C PRO A 79 16.92 -6.74 0.57
N GLU A 80 16.72 -7.64 1.52
CA GLU A 80 16.57 -7.24 2.92
C GLU A 80 17.85 -6.54 3.36
N GLN A 81 17.73 -5.29 3.82
CA GLN A 81 18.83 -4.59 4.46
C GLN A 81 19.04 -5.27 5.82
N SER A 82 20.14 -6.00 5.93
CA SER A 82 20.60 -6.63 7.18
C SER A 82 21.09 -5.59 8.18
#